data_AF-A0A925V2R6-F1
#
_entry.id   AF-A0A925V2R6-F1
#
_cell.length_a   1.000
_cell.length_b   1.000
_cell.length_c   1.000
_cell.angle_alpha   90.00
_cell.angle_beta   90.00
_cell.angle_gamma   90.00
#
_symmetry.space_group_name_H-M   'P 1'
#
loop_
_entity.id
_entity.type
_entity.pdbx_description
1 polymer ?
#
loop_
_entity_poly.entity_id
_entity_poly.type
_entity_poly.pdbx_seq_one_letter_code
_entity_poly.pdbx_strand_id
1 'polypeptide(L)'
;MATPNESSARAAEQSAELMSAYLDAELDPAETAQFERYLDESPEARDELEDLRKMMKLVGSLRPVEAPHDFFEKLSRRLRRRQGLHRDLGLLSLVTLPFQVICIIVILTIAALHMMAQLEETPQAVERDPASDVQRDSDTDAPLPVVP
;
A
#
# COMPACT_ATOMS: atom_id res chain seq x y z
N MET A 1 -38.17 -8.70 3.55
CA MET A 1 -39.03 -8.84 2.35
C MET A 1 -38.95 -7.49 1.64
N ALA A 2 -37.97 -7.31 0.74
CA ALA A 2 -37.78 -6.04 0.04
C ALA A 2 -39.02 -5.80 -0.85
N THR A 3 -39.58 -4.60 -0.79
CA THR A 3 -40.78 -4.29 -1.56
C THR A 3 -40.42 -4.16 -3.05
N PRO A 4 -41.31 -4.56 -3.99
CA PRO A 4 -41.02 -4.50 -5.44
C PRO A 4 -40.58 -3.11 -5.94
N ASN A 5 -40.98 -2.05 -5.24
CA ASN A 5 -40.69 -0.66 -5.58
C ASN A 5 -39.21 -0.25 -5.37
N GLU A 6 -38.52 -0.86 -4.41
CA GLU A 6 -37.12 -0.54 -4.12
C GLU A 6 -36.16 -1.11 -5.18
N SER A 7 -36.51 -2.25 -5.78
CA SER A 7 -35.69 -2.90 -6.79
C SER A 7 -35.69 -2.13 -8.11
N SER A 8 -36.84 -1.60 -8.52
CA SER A 8 -36.95 -0.78 -9.74
C SER A 8 -36.28 0.58 -9.58
N ALA A 9 -36.37 1.19 -8.40
CA ALA A 9 -35.69 2.46 -8.11
C ALA A 9 -34.16 2.31 -8.20
N ARG A 10 -33.58 1.26 -7.60
CA ARG A 10 -32.13 1.00 -7.69
C ARG A 10 -31.66 0.72 -9.12
N ALA A 11 -32.47 0.03 -9.93
CA ALA A 11 -32.14 -0.21 -11.32
C ALA A 11 -32.12 1.09 -12.14
N ALA A 12 -33.08 1.99 -11.90
CA ALA A 12 -33.12 3.30 -12.54
C ALA A 12 -31.94 4.19 -12.12
N GLU A 13 -31.57 4.18 -10.82
CA GLU A 13 -30.39 4.89 -10.32
C GLU A 13 -29.09 4.38 -10.96
N GLN A 14 -28.93 3.06 -11.08
CA GLN A 14 -27.77 2.45 -11.74
C GLN A 14 -27.67 2.83 -13.22
N SER A 15 -28.80 2.84 -13.94
CA SER A 15 -28.83 3.28 -15.34
C SER A 15 -28.44 4.75 -15.48
N ALA A 16 -28.89 5.62 -14.58
CA ALA A 16 -28.53 7.04 -14.57
C ALA A 16 -27.03 7.26 -14.25
N GLU A 17 -26.48 6.49 -13.31
CA GLU A 17 -25.03 6.52 -13.00
C GLU A 17 -24.19 6.14 -14.21
N LEU A 18 -24.55 5.05 -14.91
CA LEU A 18 -23.86 4.61 -16.13
C LEU A 18 -23.94 5.66 -17.25
N MET A 19 -25.10 6.30 -17.41
CA MET A 19 -25.31 7.37 -18.39
C MET A 19 -24.40 8.58 -18.12
N SER A 20 -24.28 9.00 -16.84
CA SER A 20 -23.39 10.10 -16.43
C SER A 20 -21.93 9.74 -16.66
N ALA A 21 -21.50 8.56 -16.21
CA ALA A 21 -20.13 8.09 -16.38
C ALA A 21 -19.74 7.97 -17.87
N TYR A 22 -20.69 7.57 -18.74
CA TYR A 22 -20.48 7.56 -20.19
C TYR A 22 -20.28 8.98 -20.75
N LEU A 23 -21.05 9.97 -20.31
CA LEU A 23 -20.93 11.35 -20.77
C LEU A 23 -19.63 12.02 -20.31
N ASP A 24 -19.17 11.70 -19.11
CA ASP A 24 -17.92 12.21 -18.53
C ASP A 24 -16.68 11.45 -19.01
N ALA A 25 -16.86 10.40 -19.84
CA ALA A 25 -15.82 9.50 -20.34
C ALA A 25 -15.03 8.79 -19.21
N GLU A 26 -15.73 8.44 -18.14
CA GLU A 26 -15.17 7.73 -16.97
C GLU A 26 -15.32 6.20 -17.06
N LEU A 27 -16.09 5.69 -18.04
CA LEU A 27 -16.25 4.25 -18.26
C LEU A 27 -15.02 3.62 -18.92
N ASP A 28 -14.69 2.40 -18.50
CA ASP A 28 -13.66 1.61 -19.17
C ASP A 28 -14.10 1.21 -20.60
N PRO A 29 -13.17 0.85 -21.51
CA PRO A 29 -13.52 0.48 -22.88
C PRO A 29 -14.50 -0.70 -22.97
N ALA A 30 -14.38 -1.66 -22.04
CA ALA A 30 -15.27 -2.81 -21.97
C ALA A 30 -16.67 -2.46 -21.49
N GLU A 31 -16.79 -1.49 -20.59
CA GLU A 31 -18.07 -1.00 -20.06
C GLU A 31 -18.77 -0.11 -21.09
N THR A 32 -17.99 0.75 -21.76
CA THR A 32 -18.45 1.58 -22.88
C THR A 32 -19.10 0.72 -23.97
N ALA A 33 -18.43 -0.35 -24.40
CA ALA A 33 -18.96 -1.25 -25.43
C ALA A 33 -20.24 -1.99 -24.99
N GLN A 34 -20.38 -2.30 -23.70
CA GLN A 34 -21.60 -2.89 -23.17
C GLN A 34 -22.74 -1.88 -23.12
N PHE A 35 -22.44 -0.64 -22.71
CA PHE A 35 -23.42 0.44 -22.65
C PHE A 35 -23.91 0.84 -24.05
N GLU A 36 -23.02 0.88 -25.04
CA GLU A 36 -23.42 1.14 -26.43
C GLU A 36 -24.34 0.06 -27.01
N ARG A 37 -24.13 -1.22 -26.64
CA ARG A 37 -25.07 -2.29 -26.99
C ARG A 37 -26.43 -2.10 -26.33
N TYR A 38 -26.44 -1.70 -25.06
CA TYR A 38 -27.68 -1.39 -24.34
C TYR A 38 -28.43 -0.22 -25.00
N LEU A 39 -27.71 0.81 -25.44
CA LEU A 39 -28.29 1.92 -26.22
C LEU A 39 -28.87 1.43 -27.54
N ASP A 40 -28.18 0.53 -28.26
CA ASP A 40 -28.71 -0.04 -29.51
C ASP A 40 -29.96 -0.90 -29.31
N GLU A 41 -30.08 -1.58 -28.17
CA GLU A 41 -31.24 -2.39 -27.80
C GLU A 41 -32.42 -1.54 -27.29
N SER A 42 -32.16 -0.37 -26.71
CA SER A 42 -33.17 0.49 -26.08
C SER A 42 -33.21 1.90 -26.72
N PRO A 43 -34.18 2.19 -27.62
CA PRO A 43 -34.32 3.51 -28.21
C PRO A 43 -34.67 4.59 -27.16
N GLU A 44 -35.39 4.23 -26.10
CA GLU A 44 -35.73 5.14 -25.00
C GLU A 44 -34.48 5.66 -24.27
N ALA A 45 -33.50 4.77 -24.01
CA ALA A 45 -32.24 5.15 -23.38
C ALA A 45 -31.38 6.08 -24.27
N ARG A 46 -31.48 5.93 -25.59
CA ARG A 46 -30.80 6.81 -26.55
C ARG A 46 -31.39 8.21 -26.56
N ASP A 47 -32.72 8.32 -26.52
CA ASP A 47 -33.41 9.60 -26.49
C ASP A 47 -33.07 10.37 -25.21
N GLU A 48 -33.06 9.68 -24.06
CA GLU A 48 -32.66 10.28 -22.77
C GLU A 48 -31.20 10.79 -22.79
N LEU A 49 -30.28 10.00 -23.34
CA LEU A 49 -28.88 10.41 -23.51
C LEU A 49 -28.75 11.64 -24.42
N GLU A 50 -29.49 11.67 -25.52
CA GLU A 50 -29.47 12.78 -26.47
C GLU A 50 -30.01 14.07 -25.83
N ASP A 51 -31.07 13.98 -25.04
CA ASP A 51 -31.64 15.12 -24.32
C ASP A 51 -30.68 15.67 -23.26
N LEU A 52 -29.99 14.79 -22.53
CA LEU A 52 -28.95 15.22 -21.59
C LEU A 52 -27.78 15.90 -22.32
N ARG A 53 -27.36 15.36 -23.48
CA ARG A 53 -26.33 15.96 -24.33
C ARG A 53 -26.75 17.32 -24.89
N LYS A 54 -28.02 17.49 -25.30
CA LYS A 54 -28.58 18.78 -25.71
C LYS A 54 -28.53 19.79 -24.57
N MET A 55 -28.89 19.38 -23.36
CA MET A 55 -28.83 20.23 -22.17
C MET A 55 -27.39 20.67 -21.87
N MET A 56 -26.42 19.75 -21.89
CA MET A 56 -25.00 20.08 -21.71
C MET A 56 -24.50 21.07 -22.78
N LYS A 57 -24.92 20.89 -24.04
CA LYS A 57 -24.58 21.81 -25.13
C LYS A 57 -25.17 23.20 -24.91
N LEU A 58 -26.39 23.29 -24.40
CA LEU A 58 -27.04 24.56 -24.05
C LEU A 58 -26.26 25.28 -22.94
N VAL A 59 -25.89 24.57 -21.87
CA VAL A 59 -25.08 25.12 -20.77
C VAL A 59 -23.69 25.51 -21.26
N GLY A 60 -23.06 24.69 -22.11
CA GLY A 60 -21.77 25.00 -22.72
C GLY A 60 -21.80 26.19 -23.68
N SER A 61 -22.96 26.54 -24.23
CA SER A 61 -23.14 27.70 -25.11
C SER A 61 -23.21 29.04 -24.37
N LEU A 62 -23.23 29.02 -23.04
CA LEU A 62 -23.20 30.24 -22.23
C LEU A 62 -21.94 31.05 -22.53
N ARG A 63 -22.03 32.37 -22.41
CA ARG A 63 -20.92 33.28 -22.71
C ARG A 63 -19.69 32.82 -21.90
N PRO A 64 -18.56 32.53 -22.57
CA PRO A 64 -17.32 32.22 -21.89
C PRO A 64 -16.96 33.37 -20.94
N VAL A 65 -16.74 33.04 -19.66
CA VAL A 65 -16.26 34.01 -18.69
C VAL A 65 -14.76 34.15 -18.91
N GLU A 66 -14.28 35.37 -19.16
CA GLU A 66 -12.84 35.63 -19.22
C GLU A 66 -12.21 35.32 -17.86
N ALA A 67 -11.20 34.46 -17.88
CA ALA A 67 -10.42 34.18 -16.69
C ALA A 67 -9.68 35.46 -16.26
N PRO A 68 -9.63 35.79 -14.96
CA PRO A 68 -8.81 36.88 -14.46
C PRO A 68 -7.35 36.72 -14.92
N HIS A 69 -6.66 37.83 -15.23
CA HIS A 69 -5.28 37.80 -15.74
C HIS A 69 -4.32 36.97 -14.85
N ASP A 70 -4.55 36.93 -13.54
CA ASP A 70 -3.71 36.19 -12.59
C ASP A 70 -4.07 34.70 -12.45
N PHE A 71 -5.14 34.21 -13.10
CA PHE A 71 -5.65 32.85 -12.90
C PHE A 71 -4.62 31.80 -13.29
N PHE A 72 -3.99 31.97 -14.45
CA PHE A 72 -2.96 31.06 -14.94
C PHE A 72 -1.72 31.05 -14.03
N GLU A 73 -1.31 32.22 -13.53
CA GLU A 73 -0.17 32.30 -12.62
C GLU A 73 -0.48 31.60 -11.28
N LYS A 74 -1.64 31.85 -10.70
CA LYS A 74 -2.08 31.21 -9.45
C LYS A 74 -2.22 29.69 -9.63
N LEU A 75 -2.80 29.23 -10.74
CA LEU A 75 -2.93 27.82 -11.06
C LEU A 75 -1.56 27.15 -11.23
N SER A 76 -0.66 27.76 -12.01
CA SER A 76 0.67 27.20 -12.26
C SER A 76 1.54 27.17 -11.00
N ARG A 77 1.43 28.18 -10.11
CA ARG A 77 2.08 28.18 -8.79
C ARG A 77 1.53 27.06 -7.90
N ARG A 78 0.21 26.83 -7.90
CA ARG A 78 -0.41 25.76 -7.12
C ARG A 78 -0.01 24.37 -7.64
N LEU A 79 0.04 24.19 -8.96
CA LEU A 79 0.46 22.93 -9.57
C LEU A 79 1.95 22.62 -9.32
N ARG A 80 2.82 23.62 -9.45
CA ARG A 80 4.26 23.49 -9.13
C ARG A 80 4.52 23.15 -7.67
N ARG A 81 3.79 23.76 -6.73
CA ARG A 81 3.92 23.42 -5.30
C ARG A 81 3.61 21.94 -5.03
N ARG A 82 2.60 21.39 -5.71
CA ARG A 82 2.21 19.97 -5.55
C ARG A 82 3.24 19.02 -6.18
N GLN A 83 3.82 19.39 -7.32
CA GLN A 83 4.86 18.59 -7.99
C GLN A 83 6.24 18.67 -7.30
N GLY A 84 6.58 19.80 -6.68
CA GLY A 84 7.84 19.98 -5.94
C GLY A 84 8.00 18.95 -4.82
N LEU A 85 6.91 18.66 -4.09
CA LEU A 85 6.93 17.71 -2.98
C LEU A 85 7.27 16.27 -3.42
N HIS A 86 6.80 15.85 -4.59
CA HIS A 86 7.15 14.54 -5.16
C HIS A 86 8.58 14.49 -5.70
N ARG A 87 9.11 15.61 -6.20
CA ARG A 87 10.50 15.71 -6.67
C ARG A 87 11.49 15.59 -5.50
N ASP A 88 11.21 16.26 -4.40
CA ASP A 88 12.11 16.28 -3.24
C ASP A 88 12.19 14.91 -2.54
N LEU A 89 11.07 14.17 -2.46
CA LEU A 89 11.09 12.78 -1.98
C LEU A 89 11.87 11.83 -2.93
N GLY A 90 11.76 12.02 -4.24
CA GLY A 90 12.51 11.23 -5.23
C GLY A 90 14.02 11.49 -5.19
N LEU A 91 14.43 12.74 -5.00
CA LEU A 91 15.85 13.12 -4.87
C LEU A 91 16.46 12.61 -3.56
N LEU A 92 15.74 12.73 -2.43
CA LEU A 92 16.15 12.11 -1.16
C LEU A 92 16.28 10.59 -1.30
N SER A 93 15.28 9.93 -1.90
CA SER A 93 15.30 8.48 -2.12
C SER A 93 16.48 8.02 -2.97
N LEU A 94 16.90 8.82 -3.96
CA LEU A 94 18.03 8.47 -4.85
C LEU A 94 19.39 8.56 -4.14
N VAL A 95 19.55 9.44 -3.16
CA VAL A 95 20.77 9.57 -2.35
C VAL A 95 20.77 8.60 -1.16
N THR A 96 19.61 8.32 -0.55
CA THR A 96 19.53 7.39 0.57
C THR A 96 19.64 5.91 0.15
N LEU A 97 19.26 5.57 -1.09
CA LEU A 97 19.42 4.21 -1.65
C LEU A 97 20.87 3.70 -1.63
N PRO A 98 21.88 4.41 -2.19
CA PRO A 98 23.27 3.95 -2.13
C PRO A 98 23.82 3.96 -0.70
N PHE A 99 23.42 4.94 0.13
CA PHE A 99 23.86 5.01 1.53
C PHE A 99 23.37 3.81 2.34
N GLN A 100 22.13 3.37 2.14
CA GLN A 100 21.57 2.21 2.83
C GLN A 100 22.34 0.92 2.49
N VAL A 101 22.70 0.72 1.22
CA VAL A 101 23.52 -0.44 0.81
C VAL A 101 24.92 -0.37 1.42
N ILE A 102 25.55 0.81 1.44
CA ILE A 102 26.86 1.00 2.09
C ILE A 102 26.78 0.67 3.59
N CYS A 103 25.75 1.17 4.30
CA CYS A 103 25.55 0.85 5.71
C CYS A 103 25.36 -0.65 5.95
N ILE A 104 24.55 -1.33 5.14
CA ILE A 104 24.37 -2.78 5.23
C ILE A 104 25.70 -3.50 5.04
N ILE A 105 26.48 -3.13 4.01
CA ILE A 105 27.79 -3.72 3.75
C ILE A 105 28.72 -3.51 4.95
N VAL A 106 28.80 -2.29 5.50
CA VAL A 106 29.66 -1.98 6.66
C VAL A 106 29.26 -2.78 7.90
N ILE A 107 27.96 -2.93 8.16
CA ILE A 107 27.49 -3.74 9.29
C ILE A 107 27.86 -5.22 9.08
N LEU A 108 27.66 -5.75 7.87
CA LEU A 108 28.00 -7.13 7.54
C LEU A 108 29.50 -7.39 7.62
N THR A 109 30.35 -6.46 7.18
CA THR A 109 31.80 -6.61 7.29
C THR A 109 32.25 -6.61 8.74
N ILE A 110 31.74 -5.69 9.58
CA ILE A 110 32.05 -5.65 11.01
C ILE A 110 31.59 -6.96 11.69
N ALA A 111 30.38 -7.44 11.39
CA ALA A 111 29.85 -8.69 11.94
C ALA A 111 30.72 -9.91 11.54
N ALA A 112 31.15 -9.98 10.28
CA ALA A 112 32.03 -11.04 9.79
C ALA A 112 33.41 -11.00 10.46
N LEU A 113 34.00 -9.82 10.62
CA LEU A 113 35.26 -9.64 11.34
C LEU A 113 35.15 -10.09 12.80
N HIS A 114 34.05 -9.74 13.47
CA HIS A 114 33.80 -10.16 14.85
C HIS A 114 33.60 -11.68 14.95
N MET A 115 32.88 -12.30 14.01
CA MET A 115 32.71 -13.76 13.97
C MET A 115 34.04 -14.49 13.74
N MET A 116 34.89 -13.98 12.83
CA MET A 116 36.24 -14.53 12.64
C MET A 116 37.14 -14.37 13.86
N ALA A 117 37.03 -13.25 14.58
CA ALA A 117 37.78 -13.03 15.81
C ALA A 117 37.31 -13.93 16.97
N GLN A 118 36.01 -14.26 17.03
CA GLN A 118 35.44 -15.15 18.06
C GLN A 118 35.72 -16.64 17.83
N LEU A 119 36.05 -17.03 16.60
CA LEU A 119 36.38 -18.43 16.25
C LEU A 119 37.67 -18.94 16.92
N GLU A 120 38.51 -18.06 17.47
CA GLU A 120 39.67 -18.44 18.28
C GLU A 120 39.35 -18.64 19.79
N GLU A 121 38.19 -18.19 20.29
CA GLU A 121 37.88 -18.19 21.73
C GLU A 121 36.84 -19.23 22.20
N THR A 122 36.26 -20.07 21.32
CA THR A 122 35.25 -21.07 21.74
C THR A 122 35.73 -22.53 21.63
N PRO A 123 36.46 -23.09 22.62
CA PRO A 123 36.51 -24.54 22.79
C PRO A 123 35.11 -24.99 23.23
N GLN A 124 34.56 -25.95 22.50
CA GLN A 124 33.26 -26.56 22.75
C GLN A 124 33.10 -27.03 24.21
N ALA A 125 32.36 -26.28 25.01
CA ALA A 125 31.67 -26.85 26.17
C ALA A 125 30.41 -27.54 25.65
N VAL A 126 30.58 -28.72 25.05
CA VAL A 126 29.50 -29.69 24.89
C VAL A 126 29.05 -30.04 26.31
N GLU A 127 27.85 -29.56 26.62
CA GLU A 127 27.08 -29.78 27.84
C GLU A 127 27.17 -31.26 28.26
N ARG A 128 27.96 -31.54 29.30
CA ARG A 128 28.00 -32.85 29.92
C ARG A 128 26.77 -33.03 30.81
N ASP A 129 26.01 -34.04 30.45
CA ASP A 129 24.88 -34.62 31.16
C ASP A 129 25.17 -34.83 32.67
N PRO A 130 24.44 -34.20 33.62
CA PRO A 130 24.71 -34.28 35.05
C PRO A 130 24.32 -35.62 35.71
N ALA A 131 23.94 -36.65 34.94
CA ALA A 131 23.39 -37.90 35.47
C ALA A 131 24.42 -38.95 35.96
N SER A 132 25.72 -38.63 36.06
CA SER A 132 26.74 -39.65 36.40
C SER A 132 27.46 -39.52 37.75
N ASP A 133 27.20 -38.49 38.56
CA ASP A 133 27.98 -38.22 39.79
C ASP A 133 27.27 -38.50 41.13
N VAL A 134 26.15 -39.24 41.17
CA VAL A 134 25.46 -39.55 42.45
C VAL A 134 26.03 -40.78 43.18
N GLN A 135 27.11 -41.40 42.69
CA GLN A 135 27.59 -42.67 43.24
C GLN A 135 29.09 -42.67 43.61
N ARG A 136 29.49 -41.84 44.56
CA ARG A 136 30.62 -42.10 45.47
C ARG A 136 30.67 -41.01 46.55
N ASP A 137 30.92 -41.46 47.77
CA ASP A 137 31.25 -40.65 48.96
C ASP A 137 30.06 -40.06 49.75
N SER A 138 29.34 -40.97 50.42
CA SER A 138 28.79 -40.68 51.74
C SER A 138 29.46 -41.61 52.77
N ASP A 139 30.43 -41.03 53.46
CA ASP A 139 30.68 -41.17 54.89
C ASP A 139 31.17 -42.52 55.44
N THR A 140 32.49 -42.67 55.37
CA THR A 140 33.27 -43.28 56.46
C THR A 140 33.46 -42.24 57.56
N ASP A 141 32.68 -42.31 58.64
CA ASP A 141 33.12 -41.83 59.97
C ASP A 141 32.24 -42.40 61.10
N ALA A 142 32.82 -43.29 61.92
CA ALA A 142 32.37 -43.53 63.30
C ALA A 142 33.46 -44.31 64.10
N PRO A 143 33.63 -44.02 65.41
CA PRO A 143 34.94 -44.08 66.08
C PRO A 143 35.16 -45.35 66.92
N LEU A 144 36.43 -45.67 67.23
CA LEU A 144 36.81 -46.74 68.17
C LEU A 144 37.34 -46.17 69.51
N PRO A 145 37.12 -46.87 70.65
CA PRO A 145 37.33 -46.35 72.00
C PRO A 145 38.78 -46.45 72.51
N VAL A 146 39.11 -45.56 73.45
CA VAL A 146 40.43 -45.38 74.09
C VAL A 146 40.49 -46.12 75.43
N VAL A 147 41.54 -46.92 75.68
CA VAL A 147 41.99 -47.35 77.02
C VAL A 147 43.53 -47.58 76.95
N PRO A 148 44.34 -47.23 77.98
CA PRO A 148 45.81 -47.08 77.87
C PRO A 148 46.61 -48.39 77.70
#